data_AF-J6IK89-F1
#
_entry.id   AF-J6IK89-F1
#
_cell.length_a   1.000
_cell.length_b   1.000
_cell.length_c   1.000
_cell.angle_alpha   90.00
_cell.angle_beta   90.00
_cell.angle_gamma   90.00
#
_symmetry.space_group_name_H-M   'P 1'
#
loop_
_entity.id
_entity.type
_entity.pdbx_description
1 polymer ?
#
loop_
_entity_poly.entity_id
_entity_poly.type
_entity_poly.pdbx_seq_one_letter_code
_entity_poly.pdbx_strand_id
1 'polypeptide(L)'
;MNYSKEITQEIQLIDTDYFTLGEYIYMAMGLVGNHRVCIAVAYKIDYCIKKALQFVEADPFVTFTHINKVKVGETTAERRFLWKNE
;
A
#
# COMPACT_ATOMS: atom_id res chain seq x y z
N MET A 1 -9.26 3.05 11.99
CA MET A 1 -8.05 3.81 11.62
C MET A 1 -8.47 5.06 10.89
N ASN A 2 -7.83 6.20 11.16
CA ASN A 2 -8.05 7.41 10.38
C ASN A 2 -7.02 7.42 9.25
N TYR A 3 -7.47 7.14 8.02
CA TYR A 3 -6.59 7.10 6.85
C TYR A 3 -6.38 8.51 6.28
N SER A 4 -5.32 8.71 5.51
CA SER A 4 -5.19 9.93 4.71
C SER A 4 -6.36 10.06 3.72
N LYS A 5 -6.65 11.29 3.28
CA LYS A 5 -7.69 11.54 2.27
C LYS A 5 -7.46 10.69 1.01
N GLU A 6 -6.21 10.55 0.60
CA GLU A 6 -5.83 9.82 -0.61
C GLU A 6 -6.04 8.31 -0.46
N ILE A 7 -5.65 7.73 0.68
CA ILE A 7 -5.93 6.31 0.97
C ILE A 7 -7.43 6.07 1.06
N THR A 8 -8.17 6.98 1.69
CA THR A 8 -9.64 6.87 1.80
C THR A 8 -10.31 6.87 0.43
N GLN A 9 -9.89 7.77 -0.46
CA GLN A 9 -10.37 7.82 -1.84
C GLN A 9 -10.05 6.53 -2.62
N GLU A 10 -8.85 5.98 -2.43
CA GLU A 10 -8.47 4.74 -3.11
C GLU A 10 -9.23 3.53 -2.57
N ILE A 11 -9.52 3.48 -1.26
CA ILE A 11 -10.41 2.47 -0.65
C ILE A 11 -11.83 2.60 -1.19
N GLN A 12 -12.32 3.82 -1.44
CA GLN A 12 -13.63 3.99 -2.08
C GLN A 12 -13.62 3.52 -3.54
N LEU A 13 -12.53 3.79 -4.27
CA LEU A 13 -12.38 3.39 -5.68
C LEU A 13 -12.51 1.88 -5.88
N ILE A 14 -11.88 1.06 -5.01
CA ILE A 14 -11.85 -0.41 -5.14
C ILE A 14 -13.23 -1.10 -4.99
N ASP A 15 -14.25 -0.34 -4.58
CA ASP A 15 -15.64 -0.78 -4.42
C ASP A 15 -16.56 -0.22 -5.52
N THR A 16 -16.00 0.45 -6.53
CA THR A 16 -16.76 0.98 -7.69
C THR A 16 -16.65 0.08 -8.91
N ASP A 17 -17.58 0.23 -9.86
CA ASP A 17 -17.54 -0.44 -11.16
C ASP A 17 -16.38 0.02 -12.07
N TYR A 18 -15.72 1.13 -11.72
CA TYR A 18 -14.54 1.63 -12.44
C TYR A 18 -13.25 0.91 -12.05
N PHE A 19 -13.27 0.09 -11.00
CA PHE A 19 -12.09 -0.62 -10.53
C PHE A 19 -11.91 -1.95 -11.27
N THR A 20 -10.87 -2.03 -12.09
CA THR A 20 -10.47 -3.27 -12.77
C THR A 20 -9.43 -4.04 -11.95
N LEU A 21 -9.82 -5.21 -11.44
CA LEU A 21 -8.89 -6.09 -10.72
C LEU A 21 -7.74 -6.53 -11.64
N GLY A 22 -6.50 -6.37 -11.18
CA GLY A 22 -5.32 -6.78 -11.95
C GLY A 22 -4.81 -5.74 -12.94
N GLU A 23 -5.47 -4.60 -13.11
CA GLU A 23 -4.91 -3.45 -13.85
C GLU A 23 -3.72 -2.84 -13.08
N TYR A 24 -3.87 -2.79 -11.75
CA TYR A 24 -2.86 -2.29 -10.82
C TYR A 24 -2.60 -3.29 -9.69
N ILE A 25 -1.38 -3.21 -9.14
CA ILE A 25 -1.03 -3.78 -7.84
C ILE A 25 -0.69 -2.66 -6.86
N TYR A 26 -1.01 -2.91 -5.60
CA TYR A 26 -0.62 -2.08 -4.48
C TYR A 26 0.52 -2.76 -3.74
N MET A 27 1.63 -2.04 -3.60
CA MET A 27 2.83 -2.51 -2.94
C MET A 27 3.05 -1.69 -1.66
N ALA A 28 2.84 -2.30 -0.50
CA ALA A 28 3.18 -1.68 0.77
C ALA A 28 4.70 -1.71 0.95
N MET A 29 5.27 -0.55 1.24
CA MET A 29 6.69 -0.35 1.39
C MET A 29 7.01 -0.04 2.85
N GLY A 30 8.04 -0.69 3.37
CA GLY A 30 8.56 -0.45 4.71
C GLY A 30 10.05 -0.15 4.73
N LEU A 31 10.55 0.10 5.93
CA LEU A 31 11.97 0.18 6.26
C LEU A 31 12.31 -0.91 7.26
N VAL A 32 13.43 -1.60 7.04
CA VAL A 32 14.13 -2.44 8.02
C VAL A 32 15.47 -1.77 8.29
N GLY A 33 15.60 -1.10 9.43
CA GLY A 33 16.66 -0.11 9.64
C GLY A 33 16.59 1.00 8.57
N ASN A 34 17.64 1.15 7.76
CA ASN A 34 17.69 2.13 6.67
C ASN A 34 17.39 1.53 5.28
N HIS A 35 17.11 0.22 5.20
CA HIS A 35 16.87 -0.46 3.93
C HIS A 35 15.38 -0.48 3.59
N ARG A 36 15.03 -0.07 2.36
CA ARG A 36 13.65 -0.06 1.89
C ARG A 36 13.26 -1.43 1.33
N VAL A 37 12.15 -1.97 1.83
CA VAL A 37 11.62 -3.28 1.43
C VAL A 37 10.16 -3.18 1.03
N CYS A 38 9.69 -4.10 0.18
CA CYS A 38 8.26 -4.34 -0.02
C CYS A 38 7.79 -5.39 0.99
N ILE A 39 6.76 -5.06 1.77
CA ILE A 39 6.26 -5.90 2.87
C ILE A 39 4.89 -6.53 2.59
N ALA A 40 4.15 -6.02 1.59
CA ALA A 40 2.93 -6.64 1.11
C ALA A 40 2.66 -6.23 -0.34
N VAL A 41 2.04 -7.14 -1.10
CA VAL A 41 1.52 -6.90 -2.45
C VAL A 41 0.09 -7.40 -2.50
N ALA A 42 -0.83 -6.61 -3.05
CA ALA A 42 -2.22 -7.00 -3.25
C ALA A 42 -2.86 -6.25 -4.41
N TYR A 43 -3.96 -6.78 -4.95
CA TYR A 43 -4.74 -6.09 -5.99
C TYR A 43 -5.67 -5.01 -5.44
N LYS A 44 -6.01 -5.05 -4.14
CA LYS A 44 -6.81 -4.01 -3.48
C LYS A 44 -6.01 -3.35 -2.36
N ILE A 45 -6.12 -2.03 -2.24
CA ILE A 45 -5.32 -1.25 -1.29
C ILE A 45 -5.63 -1.58 0.17
N ASP A 46 -6.90 -1.86 0.49
CA ASP A 46 -7.35 -2.25 1.83
C ASP A 46 -6.71 -3.57 2.30
N TYR A 47 -6.63 -4.57 1.40
CA TYR A 47 -5.97 -5.84 1.68
C TYR A 47 -4.46 -5.68 1.78
N CYS A 48 -3.87 -4.80 0.95
CA CYS A 48 -2.45 -4.44 1.05
C CYS A 48 -2.13 -3.85 2.43
N ILE A 49 -2.95 -2.91 2.91
CA ILE A 49 -2.84 -2.31 4.25
C ILE A 49 -2.95 -3.38 5.34
N LYS A 50 -3.99 -4.23 5.26
CA LYS A 50 -4.18 -5.33 6.23
C LYS A 50 -2.92 -6.19 6.35
N LYS A 51 -2.32 -6.57 5.22
CA LYS A 51 -1.10 -7.40 5.21
C LYS A 51 0.13 -6.68 5.70
N ALA A 52 0.29 -5.40 5.36
CA ALA A 52 1.38 -4.57 5.87
C ALA A 52 1.33 -4.44 7.41
N LEU A 53 0.14 -4.23 7.96
CA LEU A 53 -0.07 -4.14 9.42
C LEU A 53 0.27 -5.44 10.13
N GLN A 54 -0.15 -6.59 9.59
CA GLN A 54 0.22 -7.90 10.14
C GLN A 54 1.75 -8.10 10.20
N PHE A 55 2.49 -7.52 9.25
CA PHE A 55 3.96 -7.58 9.25
C PHE A 55 4.58 -6.71 10.36
N VAL A 56 4.09 -5.47 10.52
CA VAL A 56 4.55 -4.55 11.57
C VAL A 56 4.16 -5.04 12.97
N GLU A 57 3.03 -5.74 13.10
CA GLU A 57 2.62 -6.40 14.35
C GLU A 57 3.55 -7.57 14.71
N ALA A 58 4.08 -8.27 13.72
CA ALA A 58 4.96 -9.43 13.92
C ALA A 58 6.41 -9.03 14.21
N ASP A 59 6.90 -7.93 13.64
CA ASP A 59 8.28 -7.48 13.79
C ASP A 59 8.37 -5.94 14.01
N PRO A 60 8.78 -5.49 15.22
CA PRO A 60 8.89 -4.07 15.55
C PRO A 60 10.02 -3.34 14.81
N PHE A 61 10.95 -4.05 14.17
CA PHE A 61 12.00 -3.44 13.36
C PHE A 61 11.52 -3.02 11.97
N VAL A 62 10.29 -3.39 11.60
CA VAL A 62 9.67 -3.00 10.35
C VAL A 62 8.81 -1.77 10.53
N THR A 63 9.15 -0.70 9.83
CA THR A 63 8.33 0.51 9.79
C THR A 63 7.56 0.58 8.47
N PHE A 64 6.23 0.50 8.51
CA PHE A 64 5.39 0.73 7.32
C PHE A 64 5.35 2.23 6.95
N THR A 65 5.76 2.57 5.73
CA THR A 65 5.96 3.97 5.30
C THR A 65 4.92 4.46 4.31
N HIS A 66 4.72 3.74 3.21
CA HIS A 66 3.84 4.16 2.12
C HIS A 66 3.39 2.97 1.28
N ILE A 67 2.40 3.20 0.42
CA ILE A 67 1.92 2.23 -0.56
C ILE A 67 2.17 2.81 -1.95
N ASN A 68 2.74 2.02 -2.85
CA ASN A 68 2.82 2.38 -4.26
C ASN A 68 1.70 1.69 -5.03
N LYS A 69 1.00 2.43 -5.89
CA LYS A 69 0.17 1.89 -6.96
C LYS A 69 1.05 1.74 -8.19
N VAL A 70 1.15 0.51 -8.68
CA VAL A 70 1.99 0.15 -9.83
C VAL A 70 1.10 -0.51 -10.86
N LYS A 71 1.13 -0.01 -12.09
CA LYS A 71 0.42 -0.66 -13.20
C LYS A 71 1.07 -2.01 -13.48
N VAL A 72 0.28 -3.06 -13.70
CA VAL A 72 0.85 -4.39 -13.93
C VAL A 72 1.73 -4.38 -15.17
N GLY A 73 2.96 -4.91 -15.03
CA GLY A 73 3.99 -4.90 -16.06
C GLY A 73 4.99 -3.73 -15.95
N GLU A 74 4.67 -2.71 -15.15
CA GLU A 74 5.55 -1.56 -14.92
C GLU A 74 6.53 -1.79 -13.76
N THR A 75 7.62 -1.04 -13.78
CA THR A 75 8.68 -1.07 -12.75
C THR A 75 8.72 0.16 -11.87
N THR A 76 7.84 1.14 -12.13
CA THR A 76 7.76 2.40 -11.39
C THR A 76 6.37 2.62 -10.84
N ALA A 77 6.28 3.32 -9.72
CA ALA A 77 5.01 3.67 -9.11
C ALA A 77 4.32 4.78 -9.90
N GLU A 78 3.08 4.54 -10.32
CA GLU A 78 2.21 5.57 -10.89
C GLU A 78 1.80 6.57 -9.79
N ARG A 79 1.53 6.06 -8.58
CA ARG A 79 1.13 6.88 -7.44
C ARG A 79 1.70 6.32 -6.14
N ARG A 80 1.98 7.23 -5.20
CA ARG A 80 2.41 6.91 -3.84
C ARG A 80 1.39 7.45 -2.83
N PHE A 81 0.99 6.61 -1.87
CA PHE A 81 0.13 6.97 -0.74
C PHE A 81 0.93 6.87 0.56
N LEU A 82 1.12 7.99 1.25
CA LEU A 82 1.81 7.98 2.54
C LEU A 82 0.91 7.35 3.62
N TRP A 83 1.47 6.41 4.40
CA TRP A 83 0.72 5.70 5.45
C TRP A 83 0.42 6.58 6.66
N LYS A 84 1.38 7.42 7.05
CA LYS A 84 1.21 8.49 8.04
C LYS A 84 1.78 9.78 7.44
N ASN A 85 1.04 10.87 7.62
CA ASN A 85 1.65 12.19 7.55
C ASN A 85 2.47 12.34 8.83
N GLU A 86 3.74 12.73 8.71
CA GLU A 86 4.49 13.28 9.85
C GLU A 86 3.73 14.47 10.45
#